data_AF-A0A1H0S5E8-F1
#
_entry.id   AF-A0A1H0S5E8-F1
#
_cell.length_a   1.000
_cell.length_b   1.000
_cell.length_c   1.000
_cell.angle_alpha   90.00
_cell.angle_beta   90.00
_cell.angle_gamma   90.00
#
_symmetry.space_group_name_H-M   'P 1'
#
loop_
_entity.id
_entity.type
_entity.pdbx_description
1 polymer ?
#
loop_
_entity_poly.entity_id
_entity_poly.type
_entity_poly.pdbx_seq_one_letter_code
_entity_poly.pdbx_strand_id
1 'polypeptide(L)' 'MVIPEKKDQVAHRRNRGGGRPVTCGKQLYKLRNSVERTINETKGWRGLAVRCDKQPESYQDGLESCAVLLWFRHLESQP' A
#
# COMPACT_ATOMS: atom_id res chain seq x y z
N MET A 1 7.86 12.51 25.36
CA MET A 1 8.45 11.56 26.33
C MET A 1 8.46 10.18 25.68
N VAL A 2 9.61 9.72 25.20
CA VAL A 2 9.75 8.42 24.52
C VAL A 2 10.00 7.35 25.58
N ILE A 3 9.09 6.39 25.72
CA ILE A 3 9.23 5.30 26.69
C ILE A 3 10.21 4.27 26.10
N PRO A 4 11.32 3.95 26.79
CA PRO A 4 12.28 2.99 26.28
C PRO A 4 11.66 1.59 26.26
N GLU A 5 11.73 0.92 25.12
CA GLU A 5 11.22 -0.43 24.96
C GLU A 5 12.08 -1.42 25.77
N LYS A 6 11.42 -2.28 26.57
CA LYS A 6 12.08 -3.25 27.46
C LYS A 6 12.89 -4.26 26.63
N LYS A 7 14.17 -4.50 26.99
CA LYS A 7 15.07 -5.44 26.28
C LYS A 7 14.46 -6.83 26.08
N ASP A 8 13.64 -7.28 27.03
CA ASP A 8 12.97 -8.58 26.98
C ASP A 8 11.91 -8.67 25.89
N GLN A 9 11.28 -7.56 25.50
CA GLN A 9 10.32 -7.52 24.38
C GLN A 9 11.02 -7.71 23.03
N VAL A 10 12.22 -7.17 22.87
CA VAL A 10 13.04 -7.35 21.67
C VAL A 10 13.48 -8.82 21.54
N ALA A 11 13.91 -9.43 22.65
CA ALA A 11 14.26 -10.85 22.71
C ALA A 11 13.04 -11.76 22.45
N HIS A 12 11.89 -11.47 23.07
CA HIS A 12 10.65 -12.22 22.83
C HIS A 12 10.14 -12.07 21.39
N ARG A 13 10.27 -10.89 20.75
CA ARG A 13 9.92 -10.73 19.33
C ARG A 13 10.83 -11.54 18.42
N ARG A 14 12.14 -11.61 18.70
CA ARG A 14 13.07 -12.49 17.97
C ARG A 14 12.71 -13.97 18.14
N ASN A 15 12.28 -14.38 19.32
CA ASN A 15 11.93 -15.77 19.64
C ASN A 15 10.49 -16.15 19.28
N ARG A 16 9.62 -15.20 18.93
CA ARG A 16 8.32 -15.50 18.33
C ARG A 16 8.52 -15.85 16.86
N GLY A 17 8.87 -17.11 16.61
CA GLY A 17 8.61 -17.76 15.32
C GLY A 17 7.09 -17.82 15.12
N GLY A 18 6.54 -16.77 14.48
CA GLY A 18 5.10 -16.58 14.38
C GLY A 18 4.47 -17.37 13.22
N GLY A 19 3.64 -18.35 13.56
CA GLY A 19 2.53 -18.83 12.75
C GLY A 19 2.86 -19.64 11.49
N ARG A 20 1.79 -20.03 10.76
CA ARG A 20 1.84 -20.80 9.51
C ARG A 20 2.79 -20.11 8.52
N PRO A 21 3.69 -20.85 7.84
CA PRO A 21 4.59 -20.28 6.87
C PRO A 21 3.82 -19.45 5.85
N VAL A 22 4.10 -18.15 5.82
CA VAL A 22 3.62 -17.27 4.76
C VAL A 22 4.37 -17.71 3.50
N THR A 23 3.67 -18.36 2.58
CA THR A 23 4.20 -18.82 1.29
C THR A 23 4.56 -17.65 0.36
N CYS A 24 4.19 -16.42 0.71
CA CYS A 24 4.63 -15.22 -0.02
C CYS A 24 6.13 -15.04 0.15
N GLY A 25 6.86 -15.07 -0.96
CA GLY A 25 8.31 -14.89 -0.97
C GLY A 25 8.71 -13.55 -0.35
N LYS A 26 9.80 -13.54 0.43
CA LYS A 26 10.31 -12.34 1.12
C LYS A 26 10.47 -11.13 0.18
N GLN A 27 10.80 -11.38 -1.09
CA GLN A 27 10.97 -10.32 -2.08
C GLN A 27 9.64 -9.69 -2.52
N LEU A 28 8.59 -10.48 -2.70
CA LEU A 28 7.24 -9.97 -2.97
C LEU A 28 6.68 -9.20 -1.77
N TYR A 29 6.96 -9.68 -0.55
CA TYR A 29 6.50 -9.02 0.67
C TYR A 29 7.09 -7.61 0.83
N LYS A 30 8.31 -7.34 0.32
CA LYS A 30 8.90 -5.98 0.34
C LYS A 30 8.11 -4.98 -0.52
N LEU A 31 7.47 -5.44 -1.59
CA LEU A 31 6.69 -4.59 -2.50
C LEU A 31 5.30 -4.26 -1.94
N ARG A 32 4.86 -4.93 -0.86
CA ARG A 32 3.55 -4.74 -0.25
C ARG A 32 3.25 -3.28 0.09
N ASN A 33 4.19 -2.60 0.75
CA ASN A 33 4.00 -1.20 1.15
C ASN A 33 3.81 -0.27 -0.07
N SER A 34 4.50 -0.56 -1.18
CA SER A 34 4.33 0.21 -2.42
C SER A 34 2.91 0.04 -2.97
N VAL A 35 2.43 -1.20 -3.06
CA VAL A 35 1.05 -1.50 -3.52
C VAL A 35 0.01 -0.85 -2.60
N GLU A 36 0.16 -0.98 -1.29
CA GLU A 36 -0.76 -0.39 -0.31
C GLU A 36 -0.80 1.14 -0.39
N ARG A 37 0.35 1.80 -0.60
CA ARG A 37 0.43 3.25 -0.80
C ARG A 37 -0.30 3.67 -2.07
N THR A 38 -0.05 3.01 -3.20
CA THR A 38 -0.73 3.32 -4.46
C THR A 38 -2.24 3.15 -4.32
N ILE A 39 -2.72 2.08 -3.69
CA ILE A 39 -4.15 1.86 -3.45
C ILE A 39 -4.73 2.97 -2.55
N ASN A 40 -4.02 3.38 -1.51
CA ASN A 40 -4.47 4.47 -0.64
C ASN A 40 -4.51 5.81 -1.36
N GLU A 41 -3.54 6.09 -2.23
CA GLU A 41 -3.54 7.28 -3.08
C GLU A 41 -4.73 7.27 -4.02
N THR A 42 -5.02 6.16 -4.71
CA THR A 42 -6.21 6.00 -5.56
C THR A 42 -7.51 6.22 -4.77
N LYS A 43 -7.61 5.72 -3.54
CA LYS A 43 -8.77 5.96 -2.66
C LYS A 43 -8.93 7.42 -2.22
N GLY A 44 -7.87 8.23 -2.31
CA GLY A 44 -7.94 9.67 -2.07
C GLY A 44 -8.74 10.43 -3.14
N TRP A 45 -8.96 9.83 -4.31
CA TRP A 45 -9.71 10.44 -5.40
C TRP A 45 -11.21 10.36 -5.11
N ARG A 46 -11.80 11.49 -4.71
CA ARG A 46 -13.23 11.57 -4.33
C ARG A 46 -14.17 11.03 -5.42
N GLY A 47 -13.86 11.24 -6.70
CA GLY A 47 -14.65 10.68 -7.82
C GLY A 47 -14.75 9.16 -7.76
N LEU A 48 -13.61 8.47 -7.62
CA LEU A 48 -13.55 7.01 -7.49
C LEU A 48 -14.10 6.49 -6.16
N ALA A 49 -13.82 7.20 -5.06
CA ALA A 49 -14.20 6.77 -3.73
C ALA A 49 -15.71 6.81 -3.49
N VAL A 50 -16.38 7.83 -4.01
CA VAL A 50 -17.83 7.99 -3.85
C VAL A 50 -18.60 7.08 -4.81
N ARG A 51 -17.96 6.56 -5.88
CA ARG A 51 -18.59 5.74 -6.92
C ARG A 51 -19.87 6.39 -7.47
N CYS A 52 -19.79 7.68 -7.80
CA CYS A 52 -20.90 8.40 -8.44
C CYS A 52 -21.09 8.03 -9.92
N ASP A 53 -20.15 7.30 -10.50
CA ASP A 53 -20.19 6.91 -11.91
C ASP A 53 -21.39 6.00 -12.17
N LYS A 54 -22.28 6.43 -13.08
CA LYS A 54 -23.49 5.69 -13.43
C LYS A 54 -23.21 4.53 -14.39
N GLN A 55 -22.05 4.54 -15.04
CA GLN A 55 -21.63 3.57 -16.04
C GLN A 55 -20.34 2.87 -15.57
N PRO A 56 -20.24 1.54 -15.67
CA PRO A 56 -19.02 0.80 -15.34
C PRO A 56 -17.79 1.30 -16.11
N GLU A 57 -17.98 1.73 -17.36
CA GLU A 57 -16.94 2.24 -18.23
C GLU A 57 -16.34 3.53 -17.67
N SER A 58 -17.19 4.47 -17.23
CA SER A 58 -16.72 5.73 -16.62
C SER A 58 -15.93 5.51 -15.34
N TYR A 59 -16.31 4.51 -14.54
CA TYR A 59 -15.55 4.12 -13.35
C TYR A 59 -14.16 3.58 -13.72
N GLN A 60 -14.11 2.73 -14.76
CA GLN A 60 -12.86 2.16 -15.26
C GLN A 60 -11.94 3.26 -15.84
N ASP A 61 -12.47 4.15 -16.67
CA ASP A 61 -11.74 5.27 -17.25
C ASP A 61 -11.16 6.19 -16.16
N GLY A 62 -11.95 6.43 -15.11
CA GLY A 62 -11.50 7.18 -13.93
C GLY A 62 -10.34 6.47 -13.20
N LEU A 63 -10.43 5.14 -13.05
CA LEU A 63 -9.38 4.34 -12.40
C LEU A 63 -8.09 4.34 -13.22
N GLU A 64 -8.20 4.18 -14.53
CA GLU A 64 -7.07 4.23 -15.46
C GLU A 64 -6.41 5.61 -15.48
N SER A 65 -7.22 6.68 -15.51
CA SER A 65 -6.72 8.05 -15.41
C SER A 65 -5.94 8.30 -14.11
N CYS A 66 -6.46 7.82 -12.98
CA CYS A 66 -5.75 7.92 -11.70
C CYS A 66 -4.42 7.15 -11.72
N ALA A 67 -4.41 5.94 -12.28
CA ALA A 67 -3.20 5.13 -12.40
C ALA A 67 -2.14 5.82 -13.27
N VAL A 68 -2.53 6.40 -14.40
CA VAL A 68 -1.63 7.15 -15.29
C VAL A 68 -1.03 8.37 -14.58
N LEU A 69 -1.83 9.13 -13.84
CA LEU A 69 -1.34 10.31 -13.11
C LEU A 69 -0.39 9.94 -11.97
N LEU A 70 -0.67 8.85 -11.24
CA LEU A 70 0.25 8.32 -10.24
C LEU A 70 1.55 7.83 -10.88
N TRP A 71 1.49 7.25 -12.07
CA TRP A 71 2.65 6.82 -12.83
C TRP A 71 3.53 8.02 -13.24
N PHE A 72 2.95 9.07 -13.81
CA PHE A 72 3.69 10.28 -14.16
C PHE A 72 4.36 10.91 -12.94
N ARG A 73 3.63 11.04 -11.83
CA ARG A 73 4.20 11.57 -10.58
C ARG A 73 5.37 10.71 -10.06
N HIS A 74 5.29 9.40 -10.23
CA HIS A 74 6.40 8.51 -9.89
C HIS A 74 7.62 8.80 -10.75
N LEU A 75 7.45 8.93 -12.07
CA LEU A 75 8.54 9.23 -13.00
C LEU A 75 9.20 10.59 -12.70
N GLU A 76 8.41 11.61 -12.37
CA GLU A 76 8.93 12.93 -11.98
C GLU A 76 9.72 12.92 -10.67
N SER A 77 9.44 11.96 -9.78
CA SER A 77 10.11 11.83 -8.49
C SER A 77 11.44 11.07 -8.55
N GLN A 78 11.73 10.39 -9.67
CA GLN A 78 12.99 9.71 -9.91
C GLN A 78 13.99 10.71 -10.52
N PRO A 79 15.22 10.84 -9.97
CA PRO A 79 16.24 11.74 -10.53
C PRO A 79 16.79 11.27 -11.88
#